data_AF-A0A7W1ARU2-F1
#
_entry.id   AF-A0A7W1ARU2-F1
#
_cell.length_a   1.000
_cell.length_b   1.000
_cell.length_c   1.000
_cell.angle_alpha   90.00
_cell.angle_beta   90.00
_cell.angle_gamma   90.00
#
_symmetry.space_group_name_H-M   'P 1'
#
loop_
_entity.id
_entity.type
_entity.pdbx_description
1 polymer ?
#
loop_
_entity_poly.entity_id
_entity_poly.type
_entity_poly.pdbx_seq_one_letter_code
_entity_poly.pdbx_strand_id
1 'polypeptide(L)'
;MPPIAGGPRVSGVHMWVGIAVLGTNALAGGWGAISWVRGFASSPFWWMLRAAQVAVAIQVAIGMYLVARGASSPDGLHIAYGISPLVVTLISEGMRAGAAQRELEEVPDLDALDR
;
A
#
# COMPACT_ATOMS: atom_id res chain seq x y z
N MET A 1 -34.24 6.61 -30.91
CA MET A 1 -33.57 6.86 -29.63
C MET A 1 -32.13 6.36 -29.77
N PRO A 2 -31.10 7.21 -29.71
CA PRO A 2 -29.72 6.72 -29.74
C PRO A 2 -29.39 5.95 -28.45
N PRO A 3 -28.53 4.94 -28.50
CA PRO A 3 -28.10 4.22 -27.30
C PRO A 3 -27.37 5.18 -26.36
N ILE A 4 -27.76 5.18 -25.09
CA ILE A 4 -27.00 5.82 -24.01
C ILE A 4 -25.58 5.24 -24.03
N ALA A 5 -24.60 6.10 -24.33
CA ALA A 5 -23.20 5.75 -24.29
C ALA A 5 -22.89 5.16 -22.91
N GLY A 6 -22.37 3.92 -22.89
CA GLY A 6 -21.97 3.27 -21.65
C GLY A 6 -20.93 4.14 -20.95
N GLY A 7 -21.20 4.51 -19.69
CA GLY A 7 -20.26 5.25 -18.87
C GLY A 7 -18.88 4.57 -18.80
N PRO A 8 -17.84 5.30 -18.38
CA PRO A 8 -16.47 4.79 -18.31
C PRO A 8 -16.44 3.44 -17.59
N ARG A 9 -16.13 2.36 -18.32
CA ARG A 9 -16.16 1.01 -17.76
C ARG A 9 -14.91 0.79 -16.93
N VAL A 10 -15.05 0.84 -15.62
CA VAL A 10 -14.06 0.27 -14.69
C VAL A 10 -13.87 -1.21 -15.09
N SER A 11 -12.64 -1.61 -15.38
CA SER A 11 -12.34 -3.03 -15.63
C SER A 11 -12.72 -3.84 -14.40
N GLY A 12 -13.43 -4.95 -14.57
CA GLY A 12 -13.79 -5.84 -13.46
C GLY A 12 -12.56 -6.27 -12.64
N VAL A 13 -11.41 -6.43 -13.30
CA VAL A 13 -10.13 -6.73 -12.63
C VAL A 13 -9.69 -5.58 -11.73
N HIS A 14 -9.71 -4.34 -12.22
CA HIS A 14 -9.32 -3.16 -11.42
C HIS A 14 -10.25 -2.94 -10.22
N MET A 15 -11.53 -3.28 -10.35
CA MET A 15 -12.48 -3.25 -9.24
C MET A 15 -12.14 -4.30 -8.17
N TRP A 16 -11.96 -5.56 -8.56
CA TRP A 16 -11.65 -6.64 -7.61
C TRP A 16 -10.30 -6.44 -6.91
N VAL A 17 -9.29 -5.98 -7.63
CA VAL A 17 -8.00 -5.63 -7.03
C VAL A 17 -8.19 -4.44 -6.07
N GLY A 18 -8.99 -3.44 -6.41
CA GLY A 18 -9.35 -2.36 -5.49
C GLY A 18 -9.99 -2.84 -4.18
N ILE A 19 -10.89 -3.83 -4.25
CA ILE A 19 -11.47 -4.47 -3.04
C ILE A 19 -10.37 -5.16 -2.22
N ALA A 20 -9.45 -5.88 -2.88
CA ALA A 20 -8.31 -6.49 -2.22
C ALA A 20 -7.39 -5.46 -1.56
N VAL A 21 -7.16 -4.30 -2.19
CA VAL A 21 -6.43 -3.17 -1.59
C VAL A 21 -7.12 -2.72 -0.30
N LEU A 22 -8.43 -2.48 -0.33
CA LEU A 22 -9.17 -2.08 0.87
C LEU A 22 -9.04 -3.14 1.98
N GLY A 23 -9.27 -4.41 1.67
CA GLY A 23 -9.23 -5.50 2.64
C GLY A 23 -7.84 -5.67 3.27
N THR A 24 -6.78 -5.71 2.46
CA THR A 24 -5.41 -5.88 2.94
C THR A 24 -4.94 -4.70 3.79
N ASN A 25 -5.26 -3.47 3.39
CA ASN A 25 -4.91 -2.27 4.17
C ASN A 25 -5.70 -2.18 5.47
N ALA A 26 -6.99 -2.54 5.48
CA ALA A 26 -7.80 -2.58 6.69
C ALA A 26 -7.26 -3.61 7.70
N LEU A 27 -6.86 -4.79 7.23
CA LEU A 27 -6.23 -5.81 8.07
C LEU A 27 -4.89 -5.34 8.62
N ALA A 28 -4.00 -4.82 7.78
CA ALA A 28 -2.69 -4.33 8.20
C ALA A 28 -2.80 -3.15 9.19
N GLY A 29 -3.66 -2.17 8.88
CA GLY A 29 -3.89 -1.00 9.72
C GLY A 29 -4.55 -1.36 11.05
N GLY A 30 -5.58 -2.22 11.02
CA GLY A 30 -6.26 -2.69 12.23
C GLY A 30 -5.33 -3.50 13.13
N TRP A 31 -4.57 -4.44 12.56
CA TRP A 31 -3.61 -5.24 13.33
C TRP A 31 -2.46 -4.39 13.86
N GLY A 32 -1.93 -3.47 13.06
CA GLY A 32 -0.92 -2.49 13.47
C GLY A 32 -1.40 -1.65 14.66
N ALA A 33 -2.60 -1.09 14.58
CA ALA A 33 -3.19 -0.30 15.67
C ALA A 33 -3.38 -1.13 16.96
N ILE A 34 -3.85 -2.38 16.84
CA ILE A 34 -4.00 -3.28 18.00
C ILE A 34 -2.64 -3.57 18.63
N SER A 35 -1.63 -3.93 17.82
CA SER A 35 -0.28 -4.23 18.33
C SER A 35 0.37 -3.02 19.00
N TRP A 36 0.15 -1.82 18.44
CA TRP A 36 0.63 -0.55 18.97
C TRP A 36 0.01 -0.25 20.34
N VAL A 37 -1.33 -0.26 20.43
CA VAL A 37 -2.05 0.03 21.69
C VAL A 37 -1.71 -0.99 22.79
N ARG A 38 -1.41 -2.24 22.40
CA ARG A 38 -1.04 -3.31 23.34
C ARG A 38 0.47 -3.38 23.63
N GLY A 39 1.30 -2.60 22.96
CA GLY A 39 2.73 -2.47 23.25
C GLY A 39 3.58 -3.71 22.95
N PHE A 40 3.26 -4.50 21.93
CA PHE A 40 4.06 -5.68 21.55
C PHE A 40 4.52 -5.64 20.09
N ALA A 41 5.74 -6.14 19.85
CA ALA A 41 6.28 -6.33 18.50
C ALA A 41 5.56 -7.51 17.82
N SER A 42 5.12 -7.32 16.57
CA SER A 42 4.32 -8.31 15.85
C SER A 42 4.95 -8.70 14.50
N SER A 43 5.41 -9.95 14.38
CA SER A 43 5.90 -10.47 13.09
C SER A 43 4.79 -10.57 12.02
N PRO A 44 3.54 -11.00 12.34
CA PRO A 44 2.45 -11.03 11.35
C PRO A 44 2.10 -9.65 10.74
N PHE A 45 2.23 -8.57 11.52
CA PHE A 45 2.01 -7.20 11.04
C PHE A 45 2.82 -6.91 9.77
N TRP A 46 4.10 -7.29 9.77
CA TRP A 46 5.00 -7.01 8.67
C TRP A 46 4.58 -7.73 7.38
N TRP A 47 4.15 -8.99 7.48
CA TRP A 47 3.64 -9.72 6.32
C TRP A 47 2.34 -9.11 5.76
N MET A 48 1.43 -8.70 6.64
CA MET A 48 0.19 -8.02 6.24
C MET A 48 0.49 -6.67 5.57
N LEU A 49 1.44 -5.90 6.11
CA LEU A 49 1.87 -4.63 5.53
C LEU A 49 2.47 -4.82 4.13
N ARG A 50 3.33 -5.82 3.94
CA ARG A 50 3.92 -6.13 2.62
C ARG A 50 2.85 -6.55 1.62
N ALA A 51 1.88 -7.36 2.03
CA ALA A 51 0.75 -7.73 1.18
C ALA A 51 -0.09 -6.50 0.77
N ALA A 52 -0.36 -5.59 1.71
CA ALA A 52 -1.07 -4.34 1.43
C ALA A 52 -0.31 -3.44 0.44
N GLN A 53 1.00 -3.28 0.61
CA GLN A 53 1.85 -2.50 -0.28
C GLN A 53 1.91 -3.08 -1.70
N VAL A 54 2.04 -4.41 -1.82
CA VAL A 54 2.02 -5.10 -3.13
C VAL A 54 0.66 -4.93 -3.80
N ALA A 55 -0.45 -5.07 -3.06
CA ALA A 55 -1.79 -4.88 -3.60
C ALA A 55 -1.99 -3.46 -4.15
N VAL A 56 -1.53 -2.43 -3.43
CA VAL A 56 -1.53 -1.03 -3.90
C VAL A 56 -0.72 -0.89 -5.19
N ALA A 57 0.50 -1.42 -5.23
CA ALA A 57 1.36 -1.32 -6.42
C ALA A 57 0.70 -1.96 -7.65
N ILE A 58 0.09 -3.13 -7.49
CA ILE A 58 -0.65 -3.80 -8.56
C ILE A 58 -1.86 -2.95 -9.01
N GLN A 59 -2.62 -2.39 -8.07
CA GLN A 59 -3.79 -1.56 -8.37
C GLN A 59 -3.39 -0.31 -9.18
N VAL A 60 -2.31 0.36 -8.78
CA VAL A 60 -1.77 1.52 -9.50
C VAL A 60 -1.28 1.13 -10.88
N ALA A 61 -0.53 0.04 -11.01
CA ALA A 61 -0.04 -0.43 -12.31
C ALA A 61 -1.20 -0.70 -13.29
N ILE A 62 -2.26 -1.38 -12.82
CA ILE A 62 -3.47 -1.62 -13.62
C ILE A 62 -4.18 -0.31 -13.96
N GLY A 63 -4.33 0.60 -12.99
CA GLY A 63 -4.95 1.91 -13.20
C GLY A 63 -4.22 2.73 -14.26
N MET A 64 -2.89 2.81 -14.17
CA MET A 64 -2.05 3.51 -15.15
C MET A 64 -2.14 2.87 -16.53
N TYR A 65 -2.18 1.53 -16.60
CA TYR A 65 -2.41 0.82 -17.87
C TYR A 65 -3.77 1.18 -18.48
N LEU A 66 -4.85 1.24 -17.70
CA LEU A 66 -6.18 1.63 -18.18
C LEU A 66 -6.19 3.08 -18.69
N VAL A 67 -5.56 4.01 -17.96
CA VAL A 67 -5.42 5.42 -18.38
C VAL A 67 -4.66 5.52 -19.70
N ALA A 68 -3.55 4.78 -19.84
CA ALA A 68 -2.79 4.71 -21.10
C ALA A 68 -3.61 4.16 -22.29
N ARG A 69 -4.68 3.40 -22.02
CA ARG A 69 -5.64 2.88 -23.00
C ARG A 69 -6.83 3.81 -23.25
N GLY A 70 -6.82 5.01 -22.68
CA GLY A 70 -7.86 6.03 -22.87
C GLY A 70 -9.01 5.96 -21.86
N ALA A 71 -8.90 5.13 -20.80
CA ALA A 71 -9.85 5.19 -19.70
C ALA A 71 -9.67 6.49 -18.89
N SER A 72 -10.76 7.03 -18.36
CA SER A 72 -10.73 8.24 -17.53
C SER A 72 -11.56 8.04 -16.27
N SER A 73 -11.13 8.71 -15.20
CA SER A 73 -11.95 8.88 -13.99
C SER A 73 -12.95 10.02 -14.21
N PRO A 74 -14.16 9.97 -13.64
CA PRO A 74 -15.13 11.06 -13.69
C PRO A 74 -14.61 12.41 -13.17
N ASP A 75 -13.70 12.40 -12.19
CA ASP A 75 -13.35 13.58 -11.38
C ASP A 75 -11.85 13.90 -11.30
N GLY A 76 -10.97 13.13 -11.97
CA GLY A 76 -9.51 13.28 -11.93
C GLY A 76 -8.85 12.97 -10.56
N LEU A 77 -9.58 13.13 -9.46
CA LEU A 77 -9.16 12.84 -8.09
C LEU A 77 -8.74 11.38 -7.90
N HIS A 78 -9.34 10.45 -8.64
CA HIS A 78 -8.97 9.02 -8.60
C HIS A 78 -7.50 8.76 -8.89
N ILE A 79 -6.87 9.55 -9.75
CA ILE A 79 -5.43 9.42 -10.01
C ILE A 79 -4.64 9.87 -8.77
N ALA A 80 -5.02 11.01 -8.19
CA ALA A 80 -4.35 11.57 -7.03
C ALA A 80 -4.41 10.63 -5.81
N TYR A 81 -5.60 10.15 -5.44
CA TYR A 81 -5.74 9.19 -4.34
C TYR A 81 -5.31 7.77 -4.71
N GLY A 82 -5.25 7.43 -6.00
CA GLY A 82 -4.71 6.15 -6.45
C GLY A 82 -3.19 6.07 -6.24
N ILE A 83 -2.46 7.15 -6.51
CA ILE A 83 -0.99 7.21 -6.38
C ILE A 83 -0.53 7.52 -4.96
N SER A 84 -1.28 8.33 -4.21
CA SER A 84 -0.89 8.77 -2.86
C SER A 84 -0.46 7.65 -1.89
N PRO A 85 -1.05 6.44 -1.89
CA PRO A 85 -0.62 5.38 -0.97
C PRO A 85 0.78 4.84 -1.29
N LEU A 86 1.25 4.92 -2.54
CA LEU A 86 2.63 4.58 -2.90
C LEU A 86 3.62 5.60 -2.31
N VAL A 87 3.28 6.88 -2.37
CA VAL A 87 4.10 7.96 -1.78
C VAL A 87 4.18 7.80 -0.27
N VAL A 88 3.03 7.59 0.38
CA VAL A 88 2.96 7.34 1.83
C VAL A 88 3.77 6.09 2.21
N THR A 89 3.66 5.02 1.43
CA THR A 89 4.47 3.81 1.60
C THR A 89 5.96 4.10 1.54
N LEU A 90 6.41 4.82 0.51
CA LEU A 90 7.82 5.13 0.32
C LEU A 90 8.40 5.93 1.50
N ILE A 91 7.69 6.98 1.91
CA ILE A 91 8.10 7.82 3.06
C ILE A 91 8.15 6.96 4.33
N SER A 92 7.13 6.14 4.56
CA SER A 92 7.03 5.29 5.75
C SER A 92 8.15 4.25 5.82
N GLU A 93 8.49 3.63 4.69
CA GLU A 93 9.62 2.69 4.61
C GLU A 93 10.97 3.40 4.83
N GLY A 94 11.12 4.63 4.32
CA GLY A 94 12.31 5.45 4.59
C GLY A 94 12.46 5.79 6.07
N MET A 95 11.37 6.18 6.74
CA MET A 95 11.36 6.41 8.19
C MET A 95 11.71 5.15 8.98
N ARG A 96 11.16 4.00 8.59
CA ARG A 96 11.46 2.69 9.21
C ARG A 96 12.95 2.34 9.05
N ALA A 97 13.50 2.48 7.85
CA ALA A 97 14.91 2.22 7.59
C ALA A 97 15.81 3.14 8.42
N GLY A 98 15.48 4.44 8.49
CA GLY A 98 16.22 5.40 9.30
C GLY A 98 16.16 5.10 10.80
N ALA A 99 15.01 4.65 11.32
CA ALA A 99 14.91 4.21 12.71
C ALA A 99 15.78 2.98 12.98
N ALA A 100 15.75 1.98 12.08
CA ALA A 100 16.57 0.77 12.22
C ALA A 100 18.08 1.07 12.17
N GLN A 101 18.54 2.04 11.37
CA GLN A 101 19.95 2.42 11.32
C GLN A 101 20.43 3.03 12.65
N ARG A 102 19.61 3.87 13.30
CA ARG A 102 19.98 4.46 14.60
C ARG A 102 20.16 3.42 15.70
N GLU A 103 19.28 2.42 15.75
CA GLU A 103 19.39 1.32 16.71
C GLU A 103 20.68 0.50 16.49
N LEU A 104 21.12 0.33 15.24
CA LEU A 104 22.38 -0.38 14.93
C LEU A 104 23.61 0.44 15.30
N GLU A 105 23.59 1.77 15.12
CA GLU A 105 24.68 2.67 15.52
C GLU A 105 24.93 2.67 17.03
N GLU A 106 23.91 2.39 17.84
CA GLU A 106 24.02 2.31 19.30
C GLU A 106 24.66 1.01 19.80
N VAL A 107 24.82 -0.02 18.95
CA VAL A 107 25.40 -1.31 19.34
C VAL A 107 26.93 -1.28 19.16
N PRO A 108 27.74 -1.30 20.24
CA PRO A 108 29.19 -1.08 20.17
C PRO A 108 29.98 -2.20 19.49
N ASP A 109 29.45 -3.42 19.47
CA ASP A 109 30.09 -4.61 18.91
C ASP A 109 29.01 -5.55 18.34
N LEU A 110 28.66 -5.37 17.06
CA LEU A 110 27.72 -6.24 16.34
C LEU A 110 28.26 -7.67 16.19
N ASP A 111 29.59 -7.83 16.10
CA ASP A 111 30.29 -9.11 15.97
C ASP A 111 30.27 -9.93 17.28
N ALA A 112 29.86 -9.32 18.40
CA ALA A 112 29.62 -10.02 19.66
C ALA A 112 28.27 -10.76 19.74
N LEU A 113 27.31 -10.44 18.87
CA LEU A 113 25.96 -11.01 18.89
C LEU A 113 25.82 -12.29 18.03
N ASP A 114 26.77 -12.55 17.13
CA ASP A 114 26.79 -13.72 16.24
C ASP A 114 27.45 -14.97 16.89
N ARG A 115 27.73 -14.96 18.20
CA ARG A 115 28.37 -16.07 18.94
C ARG A 115 27.43 -16.72 19.95
#